data_AF-A0A8T2KI31-F1
#
_entry.id   AF-A0A8T2KI31-F1
#
_cell.length_a   1.000
_cell.length_b   1.000
_cell.length_c   1.000
_cell.angle_alpha   90.00
_cell.angle_beta   90.00
_cell.angle_gamma   90.00
#
_symmetry.space_group_name_H-M   'P 1'
#
loop_
_entity.id
_entity.type
_entity.pdbx_description
1 polymer ?
#
loop_
_entity_poly.entity_id
_entity_poly.type
_entity_poly.pdbx_seq_one_letter_code
_entity_poly.pdbx_strand_id
1 'polypeptide(L)'
;MCIIFFKFNPRPVSKNAYRLILAANRDELYHRPSKPADFWENNNEILSGLDMETGKEGGTWLGITKRGKFAALTNYLQPKIDIQVKGRGALVANFLTSDLDSFSYLKNVSADGHLYNGFNLIAADFNSSGDAMCYYGSRGAKEPLILSPGVYGLSCSLLDTPWKKLEHGKKLFADIIKKSQNISREDLVQELIKVMNNEEP
;
A
#
# COMPACT_ATOMS: atom_id res chain seq x y z
N MET A 1 6.28 7.43 11.46
CA MET A 1 5.12 6.53 11.28
C MET A 1 5.00 6.20 9.79
N CYS A 2 4.70 4.96 9.41
CA CYS A 2 4.40 4.62 8.01
C CYS A 2 3.17 5.39 7.54
N ILE A 3 3.20 5.87 6.30
CA ILE A 3 2.12 6.61 5.66
C ILE A 3 2.09 6.29 4.17
N ILE A 4 0.89 6.20 3.62
CA ILE A 4 0.59 5.98 2.22
C ILE A 4 -0.48 6.99 1.83
N PHE A 5 -0.19 7.81 0.83
CA PHE A 5 -1.18 8.59 0.10
C PHE A 5 -1.38 7.96 -1.26
N PHE A 6 -2.63 7.76 -1.64
CA PHE A 6 -2.90 7.23 -2.97
C PHE A 6 -4.15 7.82 -3.59
N LYS A 7 -4.11 7.94 -4.92
CA LYS A 7 -5.24 8.25 -5.76
C LYS A 7 -5.55 7.03 -6.60
N PHE A 8 -6.80 6.59 -6.56
CA PHE A 8 -7.32 5.51 -7.40
C PHE A 8 -8.39 6.07 -8.35
N ASN A 9 -8.26 5.77 -9.65
CA ASN A 9 -9.31 5.99 -10.64
C ASN A 9 -9.27 4.88 -11.70
N PRO A 10 -10.27 3.99 -11.78
CA PRO A 10 -10.32 2.89 -12.75
C PRO A 10 -10.56 3.37 -14.20
N ARG A 11 -10.99 4.62 -14.39
CA ARG A 11 -11.30 5.20 -15.71
C ARG A 11 -10.67 6.60 -15.84
N PRO A 12 -9.34 6.68 -15.96
CA PRO A 12 -8.66 7.95 -16.22
C PRO A 12 -9.05 8.48 -17.60
N VAL A 13 -9.44 9.76 -17.69
CA VAL A 13 -9.98 10.37 -18.94
C VAL A 13 -8.99 11.26 -19.69
N SER A 14 -7.80 11.52 -19.15
CA SER A 14 -6.80 12.39 -19.78
C SER A 14 -5.53 11.65 -20.20
N LYS A 15 -4.82 12.19 -21.19
CA LYS A 15 -3.61 11.60 -21.81
C LYS A 15 -2.49 11.29 -20.80
N ASN A 16 -2.42 12.03 -19.70
CA ASN A 16 -1.42 11.87 -18.63
C ASN A 16 -2.04 11.30 -17.33
N ALA A 17 -3.23 10.71 -17.38
CA ALA A 17 -3.88 10.21 -16.17
C ALA A 17 -3.52 8.76 -15.86
N TYR A 18 -3.12 8.56 -14.61
CA TYR A 18 -2.76 7.25 -14.05
C TYR A 18 -3.97 6.57 -13.40
N ARG A 19 -4.05 5.23 -13.49
CA ARG A 19 -5.02 4.43 -12.73
C ARG A 19 -4.77 4.53 -11.22
N LEU A 20 -3.50 4.49 -10.84
CA LEU A 20 -3.01 4.63 -9.47
C LEU A 20 -1.86 5.65 -9.44
N ILE A 21 -1.91 6.58 -8.51
CA ILE A 21 -0.75 7.38 -8.08
C ILE A 21 -0.59 7.09 -6.59
N LEU A 22 0.62 6.71 -6.15
CA LEU A 22 0.88 6.34 -4.77
C LEU A 22 2.21 6.94 -4.32
N ALA A 23 2.20 7.54 -3.14
CA ALA A 23 3.38 7.98 -2.43
C ALA A 23 3.37 7.35 -1.04
N ALA A 24 4.44 6.66 -0.67
CA ALA A 24 4.52 5.93 0.58
C ALA A 24 5.90 6.08 1.21
N ASN A 25 5.92 6.11 2.54
CA ASN A 25 7.14 5.87 3.30
C ASN A 25 6.99 4.58 4.12
N ARG A 26 8.13 4.05 4.53
CA ARG A 26 8.21 2.97 5.50
C ARG A 26 9.06 3.45 6.66
N ASP A 27 8.42 3.69 7.79
CA ASP A 27 9.10 4.02 9.03
C ASP A 27 9.44 2.72 9.76
N GLU A 28 10.72 2.37 9.76
CA GLU A 28 11.25 1.14 10.32
C GLU A 28 12.65 1.40 10.89
N LEU A 29 13.11 0.50 11.76
CA LEU A 29 14.49 0.42 12.21
C LEU A 29 15.48 0.44 11.03
N TYR A 30 16.37 1.43 11.02
CA TYR A 30 17.42 1.58 10.00
C TYR A 30 18.32 0.36 9.84
N HIS A 31 18.51 -0.42 10.91
CA HIS A 31 19.35 -1.63 10.88
C HIS A 31 18.61 -2.89 10.41
N ARG A 32 17.29 -2.84 10.17
CA ARG A 32 16.55 -3.98 9.64
C ARG A 32 16.96 -4.18 8.17
N PRO A 33 17.60 -5.31 7.82
CA PRO A 33 18.11 -5.51 6.47
C PRO A 33 16.94 -5.69 5.49
N SER A 34 17.06 -5.07 4.31
CA SER A 34 16.10 -5.21 3.20
C SER A 34 16.80 -5.06 1.86
N LYS A 35 16.25 -5.69 0.81
CA LYS A 35 16.66 -5.42 -0.58
C LYS A 35 15.86 -4.24 -1.15
N PRO A 36 16.48 -3.37 -1.95
CA PRO A 36 15.76 -2.33 -2.69
C PRO A 36 14.74 -2.97 -3.64
N ALA A 37 13.80 -2.16 -4.13
CA ALA A 37 12.80 -2.65 -5.07
C ALA A 37 13.47 -3.08 -6.38
N ASP A 38 13.30 -4.35 -6.72
CA ASP A 38 13.75 -4.95 -7.98
C ASP A 38 12.79 -6.08 -8.38
N PHE A 39 12.92 -6.55 -9.63
CA PHE A 39 12.24 -7.75 -10.06
C PHE A 39 12.81 -8.96 -9.34
N TRP A 40 11.94 -9.84 -8.84
CA TRP A 40 12.39 -11.02 -8.10
C TRP A 40 13.16 -11.97 -9.00
N GLU A 41 14.29 -12.48 -8.52
CA GLU A 41 15.16 -13.41 -9.26
C GLU A 41 14.41 -14.67 -9.74
N ASN A 42 13.58 -15.25 -8.86
CA ASN A 42 12.79 -16.44 -9.15
C ASN A 42 11.43 -16.16 -9.81
N ASN A 43 11.03 -14.89 -9.91
CA ASN A 43 9.78 -14.47 -10.53
C ASN A 43 9.89 -13.03 -11.05
N ASN A 44 10.37 -12.89 -12.28
CA ASN A 44 10.61 -11.60 -12.91
C ASN A 44 9.33 -10.80 -13.24
N GLU A 45 8.15 -11.28 -12.84
CA GLU A 45 6.89 -10.57 -12.97
C GLU A 45 6.58 -9.66 -11.78
N ILE A 46 7.25 -9.86 -10.64
CA ILE A 46 6.97 -9.16 -9.38
C ILE A 46 8.07 -8.15 -9.10
N LEU A 47 7.69 -6.87 -8.96
CA LEU A 47 8.54 -5.77 -8.52
C LEU A 47 8.20 -5.42 -7.07
N SER A 48 9.16 -5.62 -6.16
CA SER A 48 9.02 -5.17 -4.77
C SER A 48 10.37 -5.07 -4.08
N GLY A 49 10.44 -4.31 -2.98
CA GLY A 49 11.50 -4.54 -1.98
C GLY A 49 11.27 -5.86 -1.26
N LEU A 50 12.31 -6.43 -0.67
CA LEU A 50 12.22 -7.69 0.09
C LEU A 50 12.78 -7.52 1.50
N ASP A 51 12.09 -8.08 2.48
CA ASP A 51 12.60 -8.24 3.83
C ASP A 51 13.73 -9.28 3.82
N MET A 52 14.85 -8.93 4.45
CA MET A 52 16.02 -9.79 4.60
C MET A 52 16.30 -10.11 6.07
N GLU A 53 15.42 -9.71 6.98
CA GLU A 53 15.52 -10.06 8.39
C GLU A 53 15.35 -11.57 8.58
N THR A 54 16.21 -12.15 9.43
CA THR A 54 16.21 -13.60 9.69
C THR A 54 14.87 -14.09 10.21
N GLY A 55 14.29 -15.09 9.54
CA GLY A 55 12.97 -15.64 9.80
C GLY A 55 11.81 -14.82 9.21
N LYS A 56 12.09 -13.78 8.42
CA LYS A 56 11.12 -12.94 7.70
C LYS A 56 11.43 -12.82 6.20
N GLU A 57 12.45 -13.54 5.72
CA GLU A 57 12.93 -13.47 4.35
C GLU A 57 11.81 -13.74 3.34
N GLY A 58 11.82 -12.99 2.24
CA GLY A 58 10.80 -13.09 1.19
C GLY A 58 9.50 -12.33 1.51
N GLY A 59 9.37 -11.76 2.70
CA GLY A 59 8.31 -10.82 3.01
C GLY A 59 8.46 -9.51 2.22
N THR A 60 7.35 -8.80 2.03
CA THR A 60 7.36 -7.45 1.45
C THR A 60 6.20 -6.60 1.99
N TRP A 61 6.31 -5.28 1.87
CA TRP A 61 5.30 -4.31 2.33
C TRP A 61 4.60 -3.58 1.20
N LEU A 62 5.19 -3.59 0.00
CA LEU A 62 4.68 -2.88 -1.17
C LEU A 62 5.23 -3.56 -2.41
N GLY A 63 4.35 -3.97 -3.30
CA GLY A 63 4.76 -4.57 -4.57
C GLY A 63 3.68 -4.50 -5.63
N ILE A 64 4.12 -4.68 -6.87
CA ILE A 64 3.26 -4.71 -8.05
C ILE A 64 3.76 -5.77 -9.03
N THR A 65 2.84 -6.41 -9.75
CA THR A 65 3.18 -7.32 -10.85
C THR A 65 3.02 -6.63 -12.20
N LYS A 66 3.74 -7.12 -13.23
CA LYS A 66 3.53 -6.66 -14.62
C LYS A 66 2.11 -6.87 -15.13
N ARG A 67 1.37 -7.81 -14.51
CA ARG A 67 -0.04 -8.11 -14.81
C ARG A 67 -1.03 -7.21 -14.07
N GLY A 68 -0.54 -6.26 -13.27
CA GLY A 68 -1.37 -5.26 -12.60
C GLY A 68 -1.90 -5.67 -11.22
N LYS A 69 -1.39 -6.75 -10.61
CA LYS A 69 -1.66 -7.01 -9.18
C LYS A 69 -0.82 -6.10 -8.33
N PHE A 70 -1.43 -5.41 -7.39
CA PHE A 70 -0.77 -4.46 -6.50
C PHE A 70 -1.18 -4.72 -5.05
N ALA A 71 -0.24 -4.68 -4.12
CA ALA A 71 -0.57 -4.69 -2.70
C ALA A 71 0.38 -3.85 -1.87
N ALA A 72 -0.15 -3.31 -0.78
CA ALA A 72 0.59 -2.51 0.20
C ALA A 72 0.10 -2.79 1.62
N LEU A 73 1.03 -2.83 2.57
CA LEU A 73 0.76 -3.09 3.97
C LEU A 73 1.30 -1.98 4.87
N THR A 74 0.47 -1.51 5.80
CA THR A 74 0.93 -0.73 6.95
C THR A 74 0.66 -1.49 8.24
N ASN A 75 1.49 -1.25 9.25
CA ASN A 75 1.20 -1.71 10.60
C ASN A 75 0.00 -0.94 11.16
N TYR A 76 -0.70 -1.48 12.15
CA TYR A 76 -1.63 -0.73 12.98
C TYR A 76 -0.96 -0.43 14.33
N LEU A 77 -1.02 0.81 14.78
CA LEU A 77 -0.51 1.25 16.06
C LEU A 77 -1.41 0.69 17.17
N GLN A 78 -0.87 -0.26 17.94
CA GLN A 78 -1.57 -0.87 19.06
C GLN A 78 -0.70 -0.84 20.32
N PRO A 79 -1.29 -0.72 21.52
CA PRO A 79 -0.53 -0.61 22.77
C PRO A 79 0.31 -1.85 23.09
N LYS A 80 -0.20 -3.04 22.76
CA LYS A 80 0.45 -4.33 23.04
C LYS A 80 0.82 -5.01 21.73
N ILE A 81 2.09 -5.36 21.58
CA ILE A 81 2.58 -6.21 20.49
C ILE A 81 2.73 -7.63 21.01
N ASP A 82 2.18 -8.60 20.30
CA ASP A 82 2.38 -10.02 20.58
C ASP A 82 3.52 -10.54 19.70
N ILE A 83 4.56 -11.13 20.29
CA ILE A 83 5.70 -11.66 19.53
C ILE A 83 5.48 -13.10 19.06
N GLN A 84 4.43 -13.77 19.54
CA GLN A 84 4.12 -15.17 19.23
C GLN A 84 3.19 -15.33 18.02
N VAL A 85 2.56 -14.23 17.57
CA VAL A 85 1.65 -14.24 16.41
C VAL A 85 2.41 -14.23 15.08
N LYS A 86 1.69 -14.55 13.99
CA LYS A 86 2.29 -14.62 12.66
C LYS A 86 2.84 -13.27 12.21
N GLY A 87 3.94 -13.33 11.46
CA GLY A 87 4.46 -12.16 10.73
C GLY A 87 3.54 -11.76 9.58
N ARG A 88 3.53 -10.47 9.25
CA ARG A 88 2.64 -9.91 8.21
C ARG A 88 3.32 -9.78 6.83
N GLY A 89 4.64 -9.88 6.77
CA GLY A 89 5.41 -9.65 5.54
C GLY A 89 5.01 -10.56 4.38
N ALA A 90 4.52 -11.77 4.68
CA ALA A 90 4.05 -12.70 3.65
C ALA A 90 2.70 -12.31 3.03
N LEU A 91 1.89 -11.45 3.66
CA LEU A 91 0.54 -11.12 3.15
C LEU A 91 0.60 -10.43 1.79
N VAL A 92 1.53 -9.51 1.60
CA VAL A 92 1.71 -8.84 0.30
C VAL A 92 2.31 -9.81 -0.72
N ALA A 93 3.37 -10.55 -0.34
CA ALA A 93 4.02 -11.53 -1.21
C ALA A 93 3.02 -12.59 -1.73
N ASN A 94 2.24 -13.18 -0.82
CA ASN A 94 1.25 -14.21 -1.12
C ASN A 94 0.16 -13.69 -2.05
N PHE A 95 -0.28 -12.43 -1.94
CA PHE A 95 -1.23 -11.87 -2.89
C PHE A 95 -0.63 -11.77 -4.28
N LEU A 96 0.59 -11.22 -4.39
CA LEU A 96 1.29 -11.00 -5.66
C LEU A 96 1.59 -12.31 -6.41
N THR A 97 1.74 -13.43 -5.70
CA THR A 97 1.95 -14.76 -6.28
C THR A 97 0.68 -15.60 -6.43
N SER A 98 -0.45 -15.15 -5.88
CA SER A 98 -1.72 -15.89 -5.96
C SER A 98 -2.47 -15.62 -7.27
N ASP A 99 -3.42 -16.49 -7.60
CA ASP A 99 -4.38 -16.29 -8.69
C ASP A 99 -5.71 -15.66 -8.23
N LEU A 100 -5.89 -15.41 -6.92
CA LEU A 100 -7.12 -14.83 -6.36
C LEU A 100 -7.26 -13.34 -6.70
N ASP A 101 -8.47 -12.87 -6.98
CA ASP A 101 -8.73 -11.44 -7.05
C ASP A 101 -8.57 -10.77 -5.67
N SER A 102 -8.36 -9.45 -5.67
CA SER A 102 -8.11 -8.61 -4.50
C SER A 102 -9.20 -8.75 -3.42
N PHE A 103 -10.48 -8.84 -3.80
CA PHE A 103 -11.55 -8.98 -2.82
C PHE A 103 -11.54 -10.38 -2.19
N SER A 104 -11.49 -11.43 -3.01
CA SER A 104 -11.42 -12.81 -2.53
C SER A 104 -10.19 -13.07 -1.67
N TYR A 105 -9.03 -12.51 -2.04
CA TYR A 105 -7.81 -12.62 -1.25
C TYR A 105 -7.96 -11.93 0.11
N LEU A 106 -8.44 -10.68 0.15
CA LEU A 106 -8.64 -9.97 1.42
C LEU A 106 -9.70 -10.63 2.30
N LYS A 107 -10.71 -11.29 1.72
CA LYS A 107 -11.70 -12.05 2.48
C LYS A 107 -11.10 -13.27 3.17
N ASN A 108 -10.16 -13.95 2.53
CA ASN A 108 -9.42 -15.04 3.17
C ASN A 108 -8.52 -14.48 4.29
N VAL A 109 -7.84 -13.36 4.05
CA VAL A 109 -7.02 -12.70 5.08
C VAL A 109 -7.87 -12.22 6.26
N SER A 110 -9.10 -11.76 6.03
CA SER A 110 -9.96 -11.26 7.11
C SER A 110 -10.44 -12.35 8.06
N ALA A 111 -10.67 -13.56 7.56
CA ALA A 111 -10.96 -14.74 8.40
C ALA A 111 -9.80 -15.04 9.37
N ASP A 112 -8.57 -14.88 8.89
CA ASP A 112 -7.33 -15.14 9.65
C ASP A 112 -6.77 -13.89 10.36
N GLY A 113 -7.45 -12.74 10.29
CA GLY A 113 -6.92 -11.45 10.76
C GLY A 113 -6.54 -11.44 12.26
N HIS A 114 -7.16 -12.32 13.05
CA HIS A 114 -6.88 -12.52 14.47
C HIS A 114 -5.53 -13.20 14.75
N LEU A 115 -4.93 -13.87 13.76
CA LEU A 115 -3.63 -14.54 13.87
C LEU A 115 -2.43 -13.59 13.77
N TYR A 116 -2.68 -12.28 13.65
CA TYR A 116 -1.65 -11.26 13.42
C TYR A 116 -1.78 -10.08 14.40
N ASN A 117 -0.65 -9.42 14.66
CA ASN A 117 -0.67 -8.06 15.18
C ASN A 117 -1.37 -7.13 14.19
N GLY A 118 -1.95 -6.03 14.69
CA GLY A 118 -2.82 -5.17 13.90
C GLY A 118 -2.16 -4.66 12.62
N PHE A 119 -2.91 -4.62 11.53
CA PHE A 119 -2.40 -4.19 10.23
C PHE A 119 -3.49 -3.64 9.34
N ASN A 120 -3.06 -2.98 8.28
CA ASN A 120 -3.89 -2.60 7.15
C ASN A 120 -3.29 -3.19 5.88
N LEU A 121 -4.14 -3.64 4.97
CA LEU A 121 -3.76 -4.23 3.70
C LEU A 121 -4.61 -3.63 2.59
N ILE A 122 -3.95 -3.08 1.59
CA ILE A 122 -4.54 -2.67 0.31
C ILE A 122 -4.16 -3.76 -0.70
N ALA A 123 -5.13 -4.22 -1.47
CA ALA A 123 -4.92 -5.12 -2.61
C ALA A 123 -5.68 -4.58 -3.81
N ALA A 124 -5.11 -4.66 -5.00
CA ALA A 124 -5.75 -4.20 -6.23
C ALA A 124 -5.38 -5.09 -7.40
N ASP A 125 -6.31 -5.19 -8.35
CA ASP A 125 -6.11 -5.78 -9.66
C ASP A 125 -6.36 -4.72 -10.72
N PHE A 126 -5.40 -4.51 -11.60
CA PHE A 126 -5.49 -3.62 -12.76
C PHE A 126 -5.39 -4.44 -14.04
N ASN A 127 -6.51 -5.03 -14.49
CA ASN A 127 -6.51 -5.98 -15.60
C ASN A 127 -7.65 -5.71 -16.61
N SER A 128 -7.73 -6.55 -17.65
CA SER A 128 -8.71 -6.43 -18.72
C SER A 128 -10.16 -6.66 -18.28
N SER A 129 -10.39 -7.41 -17.20
CA SER A 129 -11.72 -7.72 -16.68
C SER A 129 -12.29 -6.59 -15.81
N GLY A 130 -11.43 -5.65 -15.39
CA GLY A 130 -11.80 -4.49 -14.60
C GLY A 130 -10.73 -4.13 -13.58
N ASP A 131 -10.67 -2.85 -13.25
CA ASP A 131 -9.82 -2.36 -12.18
C ASP A 131 -10.59 -2.42 -10.84
N ALA A 132 -10.03 -3.09 -9.85
CA ALA A 132 -10.57 -3.14 -8.49
C ALA A 132 -9.48 -2.80 -7.49
N MET A 133 -9.82 -2.03 -6.46
CA MET A 133 -8.96 -1.80 -5.31
C MET A 133 -9.77 -2.05 -4.05
N CYS A 134 -9.22 -2.85 -3.16
CA CYS A 134 -9.85 -3.25 -1.92
C CYS A 134 -8.94 -2.95 -0.74
N TYR A 135 -9.56 -2.75 0.42
CA TYR A 135 -8.90 -2.45 1.68
C TYR A 135 -9.44 -3.34 2.79
N TYR A 136 -8.53 -3.82 3.64
CA TYR A 136 -8.88 -4.48 4.89
C TYR A 136 -8.00 -3.95 6.03
N GLY A 137 -8.63 -3.56 7.14
CA GLY A 137 -7.94 -3.21 8.38
C GLY A 137 -8.32 -4.21 9.47
N SER A 138 -7.32 -4.90 10.04
CA SER A 138 -7.55 -6.01 10.98
C SER A 138 -8.10 -5.61 12.36
N ARG A 139 -8.28 -4.30 12.57
CA ARG A 139 -8.91 -3.69 13.76
C ARG A 139 -10.17 -2.91 13.40
N GLY A 140 -10.64 -3.02 12.16
CA GLY A 140 -11.83 -2.36 11.64
C GLY A 140 -12.98 -3.33 11.40
N ALA A 141 -13.68 -3.14 10.28
CA ALA A 141 -14.77 -4.01 9.87
C ALA A 141 -14.30 -5.46 9.63
N LYS A 142 -15.21 -6.42 9.81
CA LYS A 142 -14.93 -7.85 9.57
C LYS A 142 -14.69 -8.17 8.10
N GLU A 143 -15.41 -7.50 7.21
CA GLU A 143 -15.30 -7.72 5.76
C GLU A 143 -14.40 -6.67 5.10
N PRO A 144 -13.68 -7.03 4.02
CA PRO A 144 -12.97 -6.07 3.19
C PRO A 144 -13.90 -5.05 2.54
N LEU A 145 -13.36 -3.86 2.28
CA LEU A 145 -14.05 -2.78 1.57
C LEU A 145 -13.55 -2.69 0.14
N ILE A 146 -14.47 -2.59 -0.83
CA ILE A 146 -14.14 -2.17 -2.19
C ILE A 146 -14.06 -0.65 -2.19
N LEU A 147 -12.94 -0.09 -2.63
CA LEU A 147 -12.72 1.35 -2.66
C LEU A 147 -13.34 1.97 -3.90
N SER A 148 -14.10 3.05 -3.69
CA SER A 148 -14.55 3.92 -4.77
C SER A 148 -13.37 4.71 -5.37
N PRO A 149 -13.51 5.27 -6.58
CA PRO A 149 -12.52 6.21 -7.11
C PRO A 149 -12.35 7.41 -6.17
N GLY A 150 -11.11 7.79 -5.85
CA GLY A 150 -10.86 8.84 -4.87
C GLY A 150 -9.39 9.01 -4.47
N VAL A 151 -9.18 9.92 -3.52
CA VAL A 151 -7.90 10.17 -2.85
C VAL A 151 -8.01 9.70 -1.41
N TYR A 152 -7.01 8.95 -0.96
CA TYR A 152 -7.00 8.26 0.33
C TYR A 152 -5.68 8.49 1.06
N GLY A 153 -5.76 8.47 2.39
CA GLY A 153 -4.62 8.43 3.29
C GLY A 153 -4.69 7.19 4.18
N LEU A 154 -3.58 6.47 4.30
CA LEU A 154 -3.44 5.34 5.21
C LEU A 154 -2.17 5.51 6.03
N SER A 155 -2.25 5.37 7.34
CA SER A 155 -1.10 5.40 8.25
C SER A 155 -1.09 4.18 9.16
N CYS A 156 -0.56 4.30 10.38
CA CYS A 156 -0.64 3.26 11.39
C CYS A 156 -2.01 3.20 12.11
N SER A 157 -3.10 3.53 11.43
CA SER A 157 -4.49 3.44 11.92
C SER A 157 -5.38 2.96 10.76
N LEU A 158 -6.70 2.85 10.98
CA LEU A 158 -7.64 2.54 9.91
C LEU A 158 -7.60 3.61 8.80
N LEU A 159 -7.97 3.21 7.58
CA LEU A 159 -8.06 4.08 6.41
C LEU A 159 -8.77 5.40 6.72
N ASP A 160 -8.16 6.51 6.31
CA ASP A 160 -8.67 7.87 6.50
C ASP A 160 -9.00 8.25 7.96
N THR A 161 -8.37 7.59 8.96
CA THR A 161 -8.44 8.08 10.35
C THR A 161 -7.89 9.52 10.41
N PRO A 162 -8.61 10.51 10.97
CA PRO A 162 -8.29 11.94 10.86
C PRO A 162 -7.17 12.38 11.80
N TRP A 163 -5.97 11.84 11.60
CA TRP A 163 -4.76 12.34 12.24
C TRP A 163 -4.33 13.63 11.52
N LYS A 164 -4.02 14.69 12.27
CA LYS A 164 -3.59 15.99 11.71
C LYS A 164 -2.54 15.85 10.60
N LYS A 165 -1.49 15.07 10.85
CA LYS A 165 -0.43 14.77 9.88
C LYS A 165 -0.95 14.08 8.61
N LEU A 166 -1.88 13.13 8.76
CA LEU A 166 -2.48 12.43 7.62
C LEU A 166 -3.34 13.37 6.80
N GLU A 167 -4.19 14.19 7.43
CA GLU A 167 -5.05 15.14 6.73
C GLU A 167 -4.24 16.20 5.99
N HIS A 168 -3.21 16.75 6.64
CA HIS A 168 -2.31 17.72 6.02
C HIS A 168 -1.59 17.13 4.81
N GLY A 169 -0.92 15.98 4.96
CA GLY A 169 -0.23 15.33 3.83
C GLY A 169 -1.18 14.89 2.72
N LYS A 170 -2.40 14.42 3.06
CA LYS A 170 -3.44 14.07 2.08
C LYS A 170 -3.89 15.28 1.29
N LYS A 171 -3.99 16.45 1.93
CA LYS A 171 -4.29 17.72 1.24
C LYS A 171 -3.18 18.11 0.26
N LEU A 172 -1.92 18.10 0.69
CA LEU A 172 -0.78 18.40 -0.18
C LEU A 172 -0.72 17.44 -1.39
N PHE A 173 -0.89 16.14 -1.12
CA PHE A 173 -0.96 15.12 -2.16
C PHE A 173 -2.11 15.39 -3.14
N ALA A 174 -3.32 15.68 -2.65
CA ALA A 174 -4.48 15.97 -3.50
C ALA A 174 -4.25 17.20 -4.39
N ASP A 175 -3.56 18.23 -3.90
CA ASP A 175 -3.23 19.42 -4.68
C ASP A 175 -2.21 19.14 -5.79
N ILE A 176 -1.26 18.22 -5.55
CA ILE A 176 -0.36 17.72 -6.61
C ILE A 176 -1.14 16.92 -7.64
N ILE A 177 -2.08 16.06 -7.22
CA ILE A 177 -2.89 15.27 -8.15
C ILE A 177 -3.69 16.17 -9.10
N LYS A 178 -4.22 17.31 -8.63
CA LYS A 178 -4.90 18.28 -9.51
C LYS A 178 -3.96 18.84 -10.59
N LYS A 179 -2.69 19.07 -10.24
CA LYS A 179 -1.67 19.60 -11.16
C LYS A 179 -1.06 18.52 -12.07
N SER A 180 -1.15 17.24 -11.68
CA SER A 180 -0.49 16.11 -12.34
C SER A 180 -0.76 15.98 -13.85
N GLN A 181 -1.90 16.51 -14.33
CA GLN A 181 -2.25 16.48 -15.74
C GLN A 181 -1.37 17.39 -16.61
N ASN A 182 -0.79 18.43 -16.01
CA ASN A 182 -0.08 19.52 -16.69
C ASN A 182 1.44 19.51 -16.45
N ILE A 183 1.97 18.48 -15.80
CA ILE A 183 3.41 18.36 -15.48
C ILE A 183 3.96 17.04 -16.03
N SER A 184 5.28 16.95 -16.15
CA SER A 184 5.94 15.72 -16.57
C SER A 184 5.82 14.63 -15.49
N ARG A 185 6.08 13.37 -15.87
CA ARG A 185 6.13 12.26 -14.92
C ARG A 185 7.22 12.49 -13.88
N GLU A 186 8.37 12.99 -14.33
CA GLU A 186 9.54 13.27 -13.49
C GLU A 186 9.21 14.36 -12.46
N ASP A 187 8.57 15.44 -12.88
CA ASP A 187 8.11 16.51 -11.98
C ASP A 187 7.07 15.99 -10.98
N LEU A 188 6.13 15.16 -11.43
CA LEU A 188 5.15 14.53 -10.55
C LEU A 188 5.85 13.70 -9.46
N VAL A 189 6.84 12.88 -9.82
CA VAL A 189 7.62 12.11 -8.85
C VAL A 189 8.34 13.02 -7.85
N GLN A 190 8.97 14.11 -8.32
CA GLN A 190 9.65 15.05 -7.42
C GLN A 190 8.69 15.75 -6.46
N GLU A 191 7.52 16.19 -6.94
CA GLU A 191 6.49 16.80 -6.09
C GLU A 191 5.97 15.81 -5.03
N LEU A 192 5.77 14.54 -5.40
CA LEU A 192 5.39 13.50 -4.44
C LEU A 192 6.48 13.26 -3.39
N ILE A 193 7.76 13.23 -3.78
CA ILE A 193 8.89 13.11 -2.84
C ILE A 193 8.92 14.30 -1.87
N LYS A 194 8.66 15.53 -2.35
CA LYS A 194 8.57 16.72 -1.47
C LYS A 194 7.48 16.57 -0.40
N VAL A 195 6.32 16.02 -0.74
CA VAL A 195 5.27 15.74 0.26
C VAL A 195 5.73 14.70 1.26
N MET A 196 6.43 13.66 0.82
CA MET A 196 6.91 12.60 1.72
C MET A 196 8.05 13.06 2.65
N ASN A 197 8.78 14.11 2.26
CA ASN A 197 9.83 14.75 3.06
C ASN A 197 9.32 15.98 3.83
N ASN A 198 8.02 16.24 3.85
CA ASN A 198 7.46 17.36 4.58
C ASN A 198 7.66 17.15 6.10
N GLU A 199 8.26 18.15 6.75
CA GLU A 199 8.57 18.13 8.20
C GLU A 199 7.50 18.84 9.04
N GLU A 200 6.42 19.34 8.42
CA GLU A 200 5.33 19.96 9.17
C GLU A 200 4.65 18.91 10.08
N PRO A 201 4.35 19.28 11.34
CA PRO A 201 3.80 18.36 12.34
C PRO A 201 2.43 17.76 11.99
#